data_AF-A0A554MC12-F1
#
_entry.id   AF-A0A554MC12-F1
#
_cell.length_a   1.000
_cell.length_b   1.000
_cell.length_c   1.000
_cell.angle_alpha   90.00
_cell.angle_beta   90.00
_cell.angle_gamma   90.00
#
_symmetry.space_group_name_H-M   'P 1'
#
loop_
_entity.id
_entity.type
_entity.pdbx_description
1 polymer ?
#
loop_
_entity_poly.entity_id
_entity_poly.type
_entity_poly.pdbx_seq_one_letter_code
_entity_poly.pdbx_strand_id
1 'polypeptide(L)'
;MGVLFTKDKTVATDSFRLLEITTPSGMKPEDFPIVSDATALKECQPFIVPAKSLREIKIPKSKTLPIMENVAIKKLDKEQVEFLTTDLETAKITTARIINGKFPDYEKIFPCDKPIAEILVNGKFLSELLTIMAKLNNLQQEVKIKIYGKDKPMVLEASNKNQKARGMLMPIKK
;
A
#
# COMPACT_ATOMS: atom_id res chain seq x y z
N MET A 1 -7.59 5.49 11.44
CA MET A 1 -7.40 4.71 10.20
C MET A 1 -7.38 3.23 10.54
N GLY A 2 -8.37 2.50 10.06
CA GLY A 2 -8.36 1.04 10.06
C GLY A 2 -7.73 0.51 8.78
N VAL A 3 -7.22 -0.71 8.83
CA VAL A 3 -6.76 -1.48 7.67
C VAL A 3 -7.61 -2.72 7.59
N LEU A 4 -8.29 -2.90 6.46
CA LEU A 4 -9.08 -4.09 6.14
C LEU A 4 -8.18 -5.16 5.58
N PHE A 5 -8.27 -6.36 6.14
CA PHE A 5 -7.66 -7.58 5.62
C PHE A 5 -8.76 -8.49 5.11
N THR A 6 -8.58 -9.02 3.92
CA THR A 6 -9.42 -10.04 3.29
C THR A 6 -8.51 -11.16 2.76
N LYS A 7 -9.10 -12.23 2.24
CA LYS A 7 -8.36 -13.31 1.59
C LYS A 7 -7.51 -12.80 0.41
N ASP A 8 -8.08 -11.91 -0.39
CA ASP A 8 -7.52 -11.55 -1.70
C ASP A 8 -6.75 -10.23 -1.68
N LYS A 9 -6.89 -9.43 -0.62
CA LYS A 9 -6.32 -8.09 -0.54
C LYS A 9 -6.29 -7.49 0.86
N THR A 10 -5.41 -6.50 1.01
CA THR A 10 -5.32 -5.58 2.14
C THR A 10 -5.62 -4.16 1.68
N VAL A 11 -6.46 -3.43 2.43
CA VAL A 11 -6.97 -2.10 2.05
C VAL A 11 -6.82 -1.12 3.20
N ALA A 12 -6.30 0.08 2.91
CA ALA A 12 -6.21 1.18 3.87
C ALA A 12 -6.70 2.48 3.23
N THR A 13 -7.42 3.30 4.00
CA THR A 13 -7.87 4.63 3.56
C THR A 13 -7.93 5.64 4.70
N ASP A 14 -7.64 6.91 4.39
CA ASP A 14 -7.83 8.06 5.27
C ASP A 14 -8.96 9.00 4.81
N SER A 15 -9.83 8.54 3.90
CA SER A 15 -10.90 9.28 3.21
C SER A 15 -10.42 10.25 2.11
N PHE A 16 -9.14 10.62 2.07
CA PHE A 16 -8.56 11.43 1.00
C PHE A 16 -7.80 10.60 -0.03
N ARG A 17 -7.27 9.46 0.41
CA ARG A 17 -6.59 8.47 -0.42
C ARG A 17 -6.91 7.06 0.05
N LEU A 18 -6.74 6.12 -0.87
CA LEU A 18 -6.93 4.69 -0.64
C LEU A 18 -5.77 3.93 -1.27
N LEU A 19 -5.30 2.89 -0.58
CA LEU A 19 -4.36 1.93 -1.12
C LEU A 19 -4.96 0.52 -0.95
N GLU A 20 -4.99 -0.22 -2.05
CA GLU A 20 -5.31 -1.63 -2.11
C GLU A 20 -4.07 -2.39 -2.57
N ILE A 21 -3.73 -3.48 -1.88
CA ILE A 21 -2.66 -4.39 -2.27
C ILE A 21 -3.26 -5.79 -2.32
N THR A 22 -3.17 -6.45 -3.47
CA THR A 22 -3.64 -7.82 -3.67
C THR A 22 -2.68 -8.83 -3.04
N THR A 23 -3.23 -9.93 -2.54
CA THR A 23 -2.46 -11.11 -2.15
C THR A 23 -1.77 -11.70 -3.40
N PRO A 24 -0.48 -12.08 -3.34
CA PRO A 24 0.20 -12.69 -4.47
C PRO A 24 -0.49 -13.96 -4.98
N SER A 25 -0.68 -14.08 -6.29
CA SER A 25 -1.29 -15.25 -6.91
C SER A 25 -0.43 -16.50 -6.72
N GLY A 26 -1.06 -17.63 -6.38
CA GLY A 26 -0.39 -18.92 -6.27
C GLY A 26 0.34 -19.17 -4.95
N MET A 27 0.33 -18.21 -4.03
CA MET A 27 0.88 -18.37 -2.69
C MET A 27 -0.14 -19.03 -1.76
N LYS A 28 0.22 -20.15 -1.13
CA LYS A 28 -0.65 -20.81 -0.16
C LYS A 28 -0.15 -20.57 1.26
N PRO A 29 -1.03 -20.35 2.25
CA PRO A 29 -0.62 -20.24 3.64
C PRO A 29 0.19 -21.45 4.13
N GLU A 30 -0.11 -22.65 3.61
CA GLU A 30 0.62 -23.87 3.94
C GLU A 30 2.10 -23.86 3.53
N ASP A 31 2.47 -23.03 2.54
CA ASP A 31 3.85 -22.90 2.08
C ASP A 31 4.66 -21.97 3.01
N PHE A 32 4.00 -21.26 3.94
CA PHE A 32 4.68 -20.36 4.86
C PHE A 32 5.47 -21.17 5.89
N PRO A 33 6.77 -20.88 6.12
CA PRO A 33 7.61 -21.71 6.97
C PRO A 33 7.07 -21.89 8.39
N ILE A 34 7.18 -23.11 8.88
CA ILE A 34 6.86 -23.45 10.27
C ILE A 34 8.13 -23.24 11.10
N VAL A 35 8.09 -22.27 12.01
CA VAL A 35 9.21 -21.94 12.91
C VAL A 35 8.67 -21.79 14.32
N SER A 36 9.28 -22.48 15.29
CA SER A 36 8.84 -22.47 16.70
C SER A 36 7.36 -22.82 16.87
N ASP A 37 6.89 -23.84 16.15
CA ASP A 37 5.48 -24.28 16.10
C ASP A 37 4.47 -23.22 15.64
N ALA A 38 4.93 -22.10 15.09
CA ALA A 38 4.07 -21.08 14.49
C ALA A 38 3.76 -21.43 13.04
N THR A 39 2.48 -21.61 12.74
CA THR A 39 1.97 -21.90 11.39
C THR A 39 1.08 -20.77 10.89
N ALA A 40 1.04 -20.56 9.57
CA ALA A 40 0.06 -19.67 8.97
C ALA A 40 -1.36 -20.29 8.97
N LEU A 41 -2.35 -19.44 9.17
CA LEU A 41 -3.77 -19.75 9.13
C LEU A 41 -4.22 -19.89 7.68
N LYS A 42 -4.86 -21.02 7.36
CA LYS A 42 -5.28 -21.34 5.99
C LYS A 42 -6.38 -20.42 5.45
N GLU A 43 -7.32 -20.06 6.31
CA GLU A 43 -8.45 -19.22 5.94
C GLU A 43 -8.80 -18.28 7.08
N CYS A 44 -9.18 -17.05 6.74
CA CYS A 44 -9.65 -16.07 7.70
C CYS A 44 -10.85 -15.30 7.13
N GLN A 45 -11.79 -14.96 8.00
CA GLN A 45 -12.87 -14.03 7.67
C GLN A 45 -12.29 -12.60 7.58
N PRO A 46 -12.88 -11.69 6.79
CA PRO A 46 -12.43 -10.31 6.75
C PRO A 46 -12.41 -9.65 8.12
N PHE A 47 -11.36 -8.88 8.41
CA PHE A 47 -11.21 -8.19 9.69
C PHE A 47 -10.53 -6.83 9.51
N ILE A 48 -10.71 -5.95 10.50
CA ILE A 48 -10.15 -4.60 10.49
C ILE A 48 -9.27 -4.42 11.71
N VAL A 49 -8.08 -3.85 11.54
CA VAL A 49 -7.19 -3.49 12.66
C VAL A 49 -6.77 -2.02 12.58
N PRO A 50 -6.38 -1.39 13.70
CA PRO A 50 -5.81 -0.05 13.67
C PRO A 50 -4.48 -0.05 12.92
N ALA A 51 -4.29 0.88 11.98
CA ALA A 51 -3.03 0.99 11.22
C ALA A 51 -1.80 1.17 12.13
N LYS A 52 -1.97 1.77 13.31
CA LYS A 52 -0.89 1.94 14.30
C LYS A 52 -0.34 0.61 14.81
N SER A 53 -1.19 -0.42 14.94
CA SER A 53 -0.80 -1.75 15.42
C SER A 53 0.10 -2.50 14.45
N LEU A 54 0.13 -2.09 13.17
CA LEU A 54 0.94 -2.73 12.13
C LEU A 54 2.37 -2.16 12.04
N ARG A 55 2.67 -1.04 12.72
CA ARG A 55 3.96 -0.34 12.59
C ARG A 55 5.16 -1.17 13.03
N GLU A 56 4.95 -2.07 13.98
CA GLU A 56 6.02 -2.91 14.55
C GLU A 56 6.29 -4.19 13.72
N ILE A 57 5.44 -4.47 12.73
CA ILE A 57 5.62 -5.61 11.84
C ILE A 57 6.82 -5.32 10.95
N LYS A 58 7.87 -6.12 11.11
CA LYS A 58 9.07 -6.09 10.27
C LYS A 58 9.00 -7.29 9.34
N ILE A 59 8.96 -7.01 8.05
CA ILE A 59 8.95 -8.03 6.99
C ILE A 59 10.41 -8.31 6.62
N PRO A 60 10.91 -9.54 6.82
CA PRO A 60 12.25 -9.92 6.40
C PRO A 60 12.36 -9.85 4.87
N LYS A 61 13.54 -9.47 4.37
CA LYS A 61 13.87 -9.64 2.95
C LYS A 61 14.44 -11.03 2.78
N SER A 62 13.82 -11.83 1.93
CA SER A 62 14.17 -13.24 1.80
C SER A 62 14.91 -13.48 0.50
N LYS A 63 16.11 -14.08 0.60
CA LYS A 63 16.87 -14.52 -0.58
C LYS A 63 16.51 -15.94 -1.02
N THR A 64 15.77 -16.67 -0.19
CA THR A 64 15.52 -18.11 -0.33
C THR A 64 14.07 -18.39 -0.70
N LEU A 65 13.13 -17.97 0.15
CA LEU A 65 11.69 -18.22 -0.01
C LEU A 65 10.93 -16.89 -0.13
N PRO A 66 10.43 -16.52 -1.32
CA PRO A 66 9.70 -15.27 -1.54
C PRO A 66 8.44 -15.11 -0.66
N ILE A 67 7.82 -16.20 -0.22
CA ILE A 67 6.67 -16.18 0.69
C ILE A 67 6.95 -15.48 2.01
N MET A 68 8.19 -15.49 2.50
CA MET A 68 8.60 -14.82 3.73
C MET A 68 8.66 -13.30 3.61
N GLU A 69 8.61 -12.75 2.39
CA GLU A 69 8.45 -11.31 2.16
C GLU A 69 6.99 -10.84 2.36
N ASN A 70 6.14 -11.71 2.89
CA ASN A 70 4.76 -11.43 3.26
C ASN A 70 4.57 -11.60 4.78
N VAL A 71 3.41 -11.13 5.26
CA VAL A 71 2.98 -11.32 6.64
C VAL A 71 1.90 -12.38 6.65
N ALA A 72 2.14 -13.48 7.34
CA ALA A 72 1.13 -14.51 7.56
C ALA A 72 0.18 -14.10 8.68
N ILE A 73 -1.07 -14.53 8.60
CA ILE A 73 -1.97 -14.54 9.76
C ILE A 73 -1.71 -15.84 10.49
N LYS A 74 -1.31 -15.81 11.76
CA LYS A 74 -1.12 -17.01 12.58
C LYS A 74 -2.41 -17.44 13.25
N LYS A 75 -3.14 -16.46 13.81
CA LYS A 75 -4.37 -16.69 14.55
C LYS A 75 -5.30 -15.52 14.34
N LEU A 76 -6.59 -15.81 14.21
CA LEU A 76 -7.65 -14.82 14.21
C LEU A 76 -8.75 -15.31 15.15
N ASP A 77 -9.13 -14.48 16.13
CA ASP A 77 -10.31 -14.68 16.96
C ASP A 77 -11.25 -13.45 16.87
N LYS A 78 -12.25 -13.35 17.74
CA LYS A 78 -13.24 -12.26 17.67
C LYS A 78 -12.69 -10.91 18.12
N GLU A 79 -11.61 -10.89 18.89
CA GLU A 79 -11.10 -9.67 19.54
C GLU A 79 -9.72 -9.27 19.03
N GLN A 80 -8.94 -10.23 18.54
CA GLN A 80 -7.56 -10.02 18.16
C GLN A 80 -7.12 -10.90 16.98
N VAL A 81 -6.04 -10.45 16.36
CA VAL A 81 -5.31 -11.16 15.31
C VAL A 81 -3.84 -11.20 15.66
N GLU A 82 -3.20 -12.33 15.36
CA GLU A 82 -1.75 -12.52 15.45
C GLU A 82 -1.17 -12.58 14.04
N PHE A 83 -0.26 -11.65 13.74
CA PHE A 83 0.54 -11.62 12.53
C PHE A 83 1.87 -12.34 12.76
N LEU A 84 2.34 -13.08 11.76
CA LEU A 84 3.56 -13.87 11.79
C LEU A 84 4.49 -13.42 10.66
N THR A 85 5.74 -13.11 11.03
CA THR A 85 6.87 -13.01 10.10
C THR A 85 8.00 -13.90 10.59
N THR A 86 8.85 -14.38 9.69
CA THR A 86 9.99 -15.24 10.04
C THR A 86 11.13 -15.07 9.06
N ASP A 87 12.36 -15.23 9.56
CA ASP A 87 13.60 -15.31 8.79
C ASP A 87 14.19 -16.75 8.74
N LEU A 88 13.36 -17.77 9.04
CA LEU A 88 13.70 -19.19 9.22
C LEU A 88 14.42 -19.53 10.53
N GLU A 89 15.10 -18.58 11.16
CA GLU A 89 15.74 -18.77 12.45
C GLU A 89 14.80 -18.41 13.60
N THR A 90 14.05 -17.33 13.42
CA THR A 90 13.15 -16.78 14.43
C THR A 90 11.75 -16.54 13.87
N ALA A 91 10.74 -16.76 14.71
CA ALA A 91 9.36 -16.36 14.44
C ALA A 91 9.04 -15.09 15.24
N LYS A 92 8.57 -14.04 14.56
CA LYS A 92 8.07 -12.82 15.20
C LYS A 92 6.55 -12.78 15.10
N ILE A 93 5.91 -12.73 16.27
CA ILE A 93 4.45 -12.61 16.39
C ILE A 93 4.12 -11.18 16.80
N THR A 94 3.19 -10.55 16.09
CA THR A 94 2.65 -9.23 16.43
C THR A 94 1.14 -9.34 16.60
N THR A 95 0.62 -8.94 17.76
CA THR A 95 -0.82 -9.02 18.06
C THR A 95 -1.49 -7.66 17.91
N ALA A 96 -2.66 -7.62 17.29
CA ALA A 96 -3.48 -6.42 17.17
C ALA A 96 -4.93 -6.70 17.60
N ARG A 97 -5.56 -5.72 18.23
CA ARG A 97 -7.01 -5.76 18.50
C ARG A 97 -7.81 -5.47 17.24
N ILE A 98 -8.88 -6.20 17.05
CA ILE A 98 -9.82 -6.01 15.94
C ILE A 98 -10.71 -4.80 16.24
N ILE A 99 -10.99 -4.03 15.20
CA ILE A 99 -11.99 -2.96 15.23
C ILE A 99 -13.34 -3.57 14.83
N ASN A 100 -14.29 -3.54 15.76
CA ASN A 100 -15.68 -3.88 15.46
C ASN A 100 -16.31 -2.75 14.63
N GLY A 101 -16.57 -3.02 13.36
CA GLY A 101 -17.18 -2.05 12.45
C GLY A 101 -17.21 -2.55 11.02
N LYS A 102 -17.89 -1.80 10.15
CA LYS A 102 -17.95 -2.07 8.72
C LYS A 102 -16.95 -1.18 8.00
N PHE A 103 -16.06 -1.78 7.21
CA PHE A 103 -15.20 -1.00 6.32
C PHE A 103 -16.05 -0.36 5.20
N PRO A 104 -15.74 0.87 4.76
CA PRO A 104 -16.49 1.50 3.67
C PRO A 104 -16.52 0.65 2.40
N ASP A 105 -17.62 0.73 1.65
CA ASP A 105 -17.77 0.09 0.35
C ASP A 105 -17.02 0.88 -0.72
N TYR A 106 -15.70 0.77 -0.68
CA TYR A 106 -14.79 1.59 -1.47
C TYR A 106 -14.70 1.15 -2.94
N GLU A 107 -15.13 -0.07 -3.27
CA GLU A 107 -15.12 -0.54 -4.66
C GLU A 107 -16.05 0.31 -5.53
N LYS A 108 -17.14 0.81 -4.96
CA LYS A 108 -18.11 1.70 -5.64
C LYS A 108 -17.56 3.05 -6.05
N ILE A 109 -16.41 3.48 -5.50
CA ILE A 109 -15.79 4.76 -5.84
C ILE A 109 -14.61 4.64 -6.80
N PHE A 110 -14.19 3.41 -7.14
CA PHE A 110 -13.21 3.21 -8.21
C PHE A 110 -13.83 3.60 -9.56
N PRO A 111 -13.19 4.46 -10.37
CA PRO A 111 -13.70 4.81 -11.70
C PRO A 111 -13.74 3.58 -12.61
N CYS A 112 -14.93 3.26 -13.12
CA CYS A 112 -15.14 2.15 -14.08
C CYS A 112 -15.20 2.63 -15.53
N ASP A 113 -15.30 3.95 -15.77
CA ASP A 113 -15.30 4.53 -17.11
C ASP A 113 -13.92 4.43 -17.75
N LYS A 114 -13.88 4.54 -19.08
CA LYS A 114 -12.62 4.62 -19.82
C LYS A 114 -11.83 5.86 -19.34
N PRO A 115 -10.55 5.71 -18.96
CA PRO A 115 -9.73 6.86 -18.57
C PRO A 115 -9.68 7.93 -19.66
N ILE A 116 -9.86 9.19 -19.27
CA ILE A 116 -9.72 10.35 -20.18
C ILE A 116 -8.27 10.48 -20.66
N ALA A 117 -7.31 10.11 -19.81
CA ALA A 117 -5.89 10.04 -20.15
C ALA A 117 -5.20 8.96 -19.32
N GLU A 118 -4.22 8.28 -19.93
CA GLU A 118 -3.35 7.31 -19.28
C GLU A 118 -1.91 7.63 -19.69
N ILE A 119 -1.00 7.73 -18.72
CA ILE A 119 0.42 7.98 -18.95
C ILE A 119 1.23 7.06 -18.04
N LEU A 120 2.11 6.28 -18.65
CA LEU A 120 3.13 5.54 -17.93
C LEU A 120 4.35 6.43 -17.70
N VAL A 121 4.80 6.56 -16.46
CA VAL A 121 5.99 7.36 -16.09
C VAL A 121 6.88 6.60 -15.13
N ASN A 122 8.12 7.06 -14.96
CA ASN A 122 9.00 6.55 -13.92
C ASN A 122 8.52 7.05 -12.55
N GLY A 123 8.05 6.13 -11.69
CA GLY A 123 7.49 6.48 -10.37
C GLY A 123 8.50 7.14 -9.41
N LYS A 124 9.79 6.78 -9.49
CA LYS A 124 10.85 7.41 -8.68
C LYS A 124 11.02 8.87 -9.07
N PHE A 125 11.18 9.15 -10.37
CA PHE A 125 11.34 10.52 -10.85
C PHE A 125 10.10 11.38 -10.58
N LEU A 126 8.89 10.82 -10.75
CA LEU A 126 7.66 11.52 -10.39
C LEU A 126 7.63 11.88 -8.90
N SER A 127 7.96 10.92 -8.02
CA SER A 127 7.98 11.13 -6.56
C SER A 127 8.99 12.20 -6.14
N GLU A 128 10.18 12.22 -6.74
CA GLU A 128 11.21 13.21 -6.47
C GLU A 128 10.75 14.62 -6.86
N LEU A 129 10.18 14.79 -8.06
CA LEU A 129 9.61 16.06 -8.51
C LEU A 129 8.46 16.54 -7.62
N LEU A 130 7.50 15.65 -7.30
CA LEU A 130 6.37 15.98 -6.42
C LEU A 130 6.85 16.42 -5.03
N THR A 131 7.86 15.77 -4.49
CA THR A 131 8.43 16.13 -3.18
C THR A 131 9.03 17.52 -3.18
N ILE A 132 9.80 17.87 -4.21
CA ILE A 132 10.41 19.21 -4.35
C ILE A 132 9.30 20.27 -4.51
N MET A 133 8.30 20.00 -5.33
CA MET A 133 7.21 20.95 -5.59
C MET A 133 6.29 21.17 -4.40
N ALA A 134 5.93 20.10 -3.67
CA ALA A 134 5.16 20.21 -2.43
C ALA A 134 5.90 21.03 -1.37
N LYS A 135 7.22 20.84 -1.24
CA LYS A 135 8.07 21.67 -0.34
C LYS A 135 8.17 23.13 -0.78
N LEU A 136 8.09 23.43 -2.09
CA LEU A 136 8.05 24.83 -2.53
C LEU A 136 6.73 25.50 -2.14
N ASN A 137 5.62 24.77 -2.27
CA ASN A 137 4.29 25.19 -1.87
C ASN A 137 4.01 24.84 -0.39
N ASN A 138 4.87 25.33 0.51
CA ASN A 138 4.87 25.02 1.96
C ASN A 138 3.51 25.11 2.68
N LEU A 139 2.53 25.87 2.16
CA LEU A 139 1.22 26.04 2.78
C LEU A 139 0.23 24.96 2.37
N GLN A 140 0.00 24.82 1.06
CA GLN A 140 -1.05 23.94 0.54
C GLN A 140 -0.51 22.58 0.08
N GLN A 141 0.80 22.48 -0.18
CA GLN A 141 1.47 21.31 -0.74
C GLN A 141 0.86 20.82 -2.07
N GLU A 142 0.08 21.68 -2.72
CA GLU A 142 -0.58 21.39 -4.00
C GLU A 142 0.44 21.45 -5.14
N VAL A 143 0.32 20.49 -6.06
CA VAL A 143 1.08 20.42 -7.32
C VAL A 143 0.10 20.29 -8.46
N LYS A 144 0.19 21.19 -9.44
CA LYS A 144 -0.63 21.16 -10.65
C LYS A 144 0.05 20.26 -11.68
N ILE A 145 -0.67 19.22 -12.12
CA ILE A 145 -0.21 18.30 -13.16
C ILE A 145 -0.96 18.64 -14.46
N LYS A 146 -0.21 18.84 -15.55
CA LYS A 146 -0.75 19.08 -16.89
C LYS A 146 -0.37 17.95 -17.82
N ILE A 147 -1.37 17.40 -18.49
CA ILE A 147 -1.26 16.27 -19.42
C ILE A 147 -1.64 16.77 -20.81
N TYR A 148 -0.74 16.62 -21.78
CA TYR A 148 -0.92 17.12 -23.16
C TYR A 148 -1.09 16.01 -24.21
N GLY A 149 -1.17 14.75 -23.76
CA GLY A 149 -1.21 13.55 -24.58
C GLY A 149 -0.27 12.47 -24.02
N LYS A 150 -0.53 11.21 -24.36
CA LYS A 150 0.20 10.04 -23.83
C LYS A 150 1.70 10.03 -24.15
N ASP A 151 2.10 10.63 -25.27
CA ASP A 151 3.48 10.65 -25.76
C ASP A 151 4.19 11.99 -25.52
N LYS A 152 3.52 12.93 -24.84
CA LYS A 152 4.06 14.26 -24.54
C LYS A 152 4.53 14.35 -23.09
N PRO A 153 5.47 15.24 -22.76
CA PRO A 153 5.89 15.44 -21.38
C PRO A 153 4.71 15.81 -20.48
N MET A 154 4.65 15.17 -19.31
CA MET A 154 3.83 15.64 -18.20
C MET A 154 4.50 16.88 -17.60
N VAL A 155 3.76 17.97 -17.42
CA VAL A 155 4.29 19.20 -16.81
C VAL A 155 3.75 19.31 -15.39
N LEU A 156 4.64 19.55 -14.44
CA LEU A 156 4.28 19.79 -13.04
C LEU A 156 4.60 21.24 -12.68
N GLU A 157 3.68 21.91 -12.00
CA GLU A 157 3.82 23.29 -11.57
C GLU A 157 3.44 23.43 -10.09
N ALA A 158 4.22 24.23 -9.36
CA ALA A 158 3.89 24.67 -8.01
C ALA A 158 4.30 26.12 -7.84
N SER A 159 3.67 26.83 -6.91
CA SER A 159 4.00 28.21 -6.62
C SER A 159 3.78 28.51 -5.15
N ASN A 160 4.54 29.48 -4.65
CA ASN A 160 4.24 30.14 -3.38
C ASN A 160 4.12 31.65 -3.63
N LYS A 161 4.11 32.46 -2.57
CA LYS A 161 3.97 33.92 -2.68
C LYS A 161 5.09 34.59 -3.49
N ASN A 162 6.28 33.99 -3.55
CA ASN A 162 7.49 34.64 -4.05
C ASN A 162 8.05 34.01 -5.33
N GLN A 163 7.76 32.74 -5.59
CA GLN A 163 8.37 32.01 -6.69
C GLN A 163 7.45 30.94 -7.27
N LYS A 164 7.74 30.57 -8.53
CA LYS A 164 7.08 29.51 -9.27
C LYS A 164 8.11 28.45 -9.65
N ALA A 165 7.74 27.19 -9.54
CA ALA A 165 8.51 26.06 -10.03
C ALA A 165 7.76 25.40 -11.19
N ARG A 166 8.54 24.95 -12.18
CA ARG A 166 8.04 24.14 -13.29
C ARG A 166 9.02 23.00 -13.52
N GLY A 167 8.50 21.79 -13.59
CA GLY A 167 9.23 20.59 -13.96
C GLY A 167 8.51 19.86 -15.08
N MET A 168 9.22 18.95 -15.72
CA MET A 168 8.62 18.02 -16.68
C MET A 168 9.13 16.62 -16.48
N LEU A 169 8.28 15.65 -16.79
CA LEU A 169 8.61 14.24 -16.78
C LEU A 169 8.19 13.61 -18.10
N MET A 170 9.13 12.94 -18.76
CA MET A 170 8.87 12.20 -19.99
C MET A 170 8.10 10.90 -19.69
N PRO A 171 7.09 10.55 -20.51
CA PRO A 171 6.47 9.23 -20.47
C PRO A 171 7.49 8.11 -20.78
N ILE A 172 7.26 6.94 -20.20
CA ILE A 172 7.94 5.71 -20.60
C ILE A 172 7.26 5.17 -21.84
N LYS A 173 8.06 4.86 -22.88
CA LYS A 173 7.59 4.14 -24.06
C LYS A 173 7.65 2.64 -23.76
N LYS A 174 6.54 1.93 -23.96
CA LYS A 174 6.50 0.47 -24.03
C LYS A 174 6.58 0.04 -25.48
#